data_AF-A0A7K1G9N3-F1
#
_entry.id   AF-A0A7K1G9N3-F1
#
_cell.length_a   1.000
_cell.length_b   1.000
_cell.length_c   1.000
_cell.angle_alpha   90.00
_cell.angle_beta   90.00
_cell.angle_gamma   90.00
#
_symmetry.space_group_name_H-M   'P 1'
#
loop_
_entity.id
_entity.type
_entity.pdbx_description
1 polymer ?
#
loop_
_entity_poly.entity_id
_entity_poly.type
_entity_poly.pdbx_seq_one_letter_code
_entity_poly.pdbx_strand_id
1 'polypeptide(L)'
;MKKWILIIVGIVLLGIIGIGIKINSDLNELVEVFNSEHSLDEPNLIILADSISPNKKYKYYEYQFDKGGLGYSRIFWSVIEKKENDLGKGLIPQGYKIIGWNESNELILSEWNPTSELKNASELKNGTIINGMKINIVE
;
A
#
# COMPACT_ATOMS: atom_id res chain seq x y z
N MET A 1 36.35 26.08 28.97
CA MET A 1 35.34 26.22 27.88
C MET A 1 35.09 24.92 27.09
N LYS A 2 36.09 24.07 26.79
CA LYS A 2 35.89 22.83 26.00
C LYS A 2 35.04 21.72 26.67
N LYS A 3 35.05 21.58 28.00
CA LYS A 3 34.32 20.51 28.72
C LYS A 3 32.78 20.69 28.72
N TRP A 4 32.29 21.93 28.68
CA TRP A 4 30.85 22.22 28.68
C TRP A 4 30.20 21.98 27.30
N ILE A 5 30.95 22.14 26.21
CA ILE A 5 30.48 21.89 24.84
C ILE A 5 30.17 20.40 24.62
N LEU A 6 30.98 19.49 25.17
CA LEU A 6 30.75 18.05 25.06
C LEU A 6 29.46 17.58 25.75
N ILE A 7 29.09 18.19 26.87
CA ILE A 7 27.86 17.86 27.61
C ILE A 7 26.62 18.32 26.84
N ILE A 8 26.67 19.53 26.27
CA ILE A 8 25.56 20.09 25.48
C ILE A 8 25.36 19.28 24.19
N VAL A 9 26.43 18.88 23.51
CA VAL A 9 26.36 18.04 22.30
C VAL A 9 25.78 16.65 22.62
N GLY A 10 26.13 16.07 23.77
CA GLY A 10 25.58 14.78 24.20
C GLY A 10 24.07 14.79 24.48
N ILE A 11 23.58 15.86 25.12
CA ILE A 11 22.14 16.02 25.40
C ILE A 11 21.33 16.25 24.12
N VAL A 12 21.87 17.04 23.18
CA VAL A 12 21.24 17.28 21.88
C VAL A 12 21.19 15.97 21.07
N LEU A 13 22.27 15.18 21.05
CA LEU A 13 22.28 13.87 20.37
C LEU A 13 21.26 12.88 20.95
N LEU A 14 21.17 12.76 22.28
CA LEU A 14 20.19 11.88 22.93
C LEU A 14 18.75 12.32 22.66
N GLY A 15 18.49 13.63 22.63
CA GLY A 15 17.17 14.19 22.30
C GLY A 15 16.74 13.89 20.86
N ILE A 16 17.66 14.01 19.89
CA ILE A 16 17.37 13.73 18.47
C ILE A 16 17.11 12.22 18.26
N ILE A 17 17.88 11.35 18.92
CA ILE A 17 17.68 9.89 18.86
C ILE A 17 16.31 9.50 19.45
N GLY A 18 15.92 10.08 20.59
CA GLY A 18 14.63 9.80 21.22
C GLY A 18 13.43 10.23 20.38
N ILE A 19 13.52 11.40 19.71
CA ILE A 19 12.46 11.88 18.80
C ILE A 19 12.40 11.01 17.54
N GLY A 20 13.54 10.63 16.97
CA GLY A 20 13.59 9.77 15.79
C GLY A 20 12.98 8.38 16.02
N ILE A 21 13.24 7.77 17.19
CA ILE A 21 12.67 6.47 17.56
C ILE A 21 11.14 6.58 17.70
N LYS A 22 10.64 7.63 18.35
CA LYS A 22 9.20 7.82 18.57
C LYS A 22 8.44 8.04 17.25
N ILE A 23 8.98 8.84 16.33
CA ILE A 23 8.35 9.05 15.02
C ILE A 23 8.27 7.73 14.24
N ASN A 24 9.31 6.90 14.30
CA ASN A 24 9.31 5.61 13.62
C ASN A 24 8.32 4.60 14.24
N SER A 25 8.15 4.61 15.56
CA SER A 25 7.13 3.75 16.20
C SER A 25 5.72 4.19 15.87
N ASP A 26 5.42 5.49 15.93
CA ASP A 26 4.08 6.02 15.65
C ASP A 26 3.70 5.76 14.18
N LEU A 27 4.67 5.84 13.25
CA LEU A 27 4.45 5.52 11.84
C LEU A 27 4.23 4.02 11.62
N ASN A 28 5.00 3.16 12.31
CA ASN A 28 4.79 1.71 12.24
C ASN A 28 3.43 1.30 12.81
N GLU A 29 2.98 1.90 13.92
CA GLU A 29 1.67 1.66 14.50
C GLU A 29 0.54 2.07 13.53
N LEU A 30 0.67 3.22 12.87
CA LEU A 30 -0.28 3.65 11.84
C LEU A 30 -0.31 2.73 10.61
N VAL A 31 0.86 2.24 10.18
CA VAL A 31 0.97 1.27 9.07
C VAL A 31 0.38 -0.08 9.48
N GLU A 32 0.60 -0.53 10.71
CA GLU A 32 -0.02 -1.75 11.24
C GLU A 32 -1.53 -1.63 11.34
N VAL A 33 -2.05 -0.51 11.86
CA VAL A 33 -3.50 -0.26 11.91
C VAL A 33 -4.09 -0.23 10.51
N PHE A 34 -3.48 0.50 9.57
CA PHE A 34 -3.93 0.55 8.17
C PHE A 34 -3.90 -0.83 7.50
N ASN A 35 -2.80 -1.58 7.66
CA ASN A 35 -2.69 -2.93 7.09
C ASN A 35 -3.63 -3.93 7.75
N SER A 36 -3.90 -3.79 9.05
CA SER A 36 -4.83 -4.66 9.77
C SER A 36 -6.26 -4.55 9.22
N GLU A 37 -6.67 -3.35 8.76
CA GLU A 37 -7.95 -3.19 8.09
C GLU A 37 -7.97 -3.89 6.73
N HIS A 38 -6.83 -3.97 6.04
CA HIS A 38 -6.67 -4.60 4.74
C HIS A 38 -6.32 -6.09 4.84
N SER A 39 -7.08 -6.85 5.62
CA SER A 39 -6.94 -8.32 5.70
C SER A 39 -8.06 -9.04 4.94
N LEU A 40 -7.75 -10.19 4.32
CA LEU A 40 -8.75 -11.12 3.79
C LEU A 40 -9.68 -11.69 4.86
N ASP A 41 -9.25 -11.66 6.13
CA ASP A 41 -10.01 -12.15 7.28
C ASP A 41 -10.87 -11.03 7.92
N GLU A 42 -10.85 -9.80 7.38
CA GLU A 42 -11.63 -8.68 7.90
C GLU A 42 -13.14 -8.93 7.73
N PRO A 43 -13.96 -8.93 8.80
CA PRO A 43 -15.37 -9.30 8.74
C PRO A 43 -16.21 -8.40 7.84
N ASN A 44 -15.79 -7.15 7.63
CA ASN A 44 -16.51 -6.18 6.82
C ASN A 44 -15.99 -6.11 5.37
N LEU A 45 -15.08 -6.99 4.98
CA LEU A 45 -14.54 -7.04 3.63
C LEU A 45 -15.58 -7.56 2.63
N ILE A 46 -15.76 -6.82 1.55
CA ILE A 46 -16.54 -7.25 0.39
C ILE A 46 -15.59 -7.38 -0.79
N ILE A 47 -15.38 -8.60 -1.28
CA ILE A 47 -14.68 -8.85 -2.54
C ILE A 47 -15.65 -8.61 -3.70
N LEU A 48 -15.28 -7.70 -4.59
CA LEU A 48 -16.05 -7.36 -5.78
C LEU A 48 -15.60 -8.19 -6.99
N ALA A 49 -14.29 -8.37 -7.13
CA ALA A 49 -13.70 -9.21 -8.16
C ALA A 49 -12.32 -9.74 -7.73
N ASP A 50 -11.92 -10.87 -8.30
CA ASP A 50 -10.61 -11.46 -8.06
C ASP A 50 -10.15 -12.28 -9.28
N SER A 51 -8.84 -12.41 -9.47
CA SER A 51 -8.30 -13.32 -10.49
C SER A 51 -6.87 -13.76 -10.18
N ILE A 52 -6.57 -15.00 -10.52
CA ILE A 52 -5.27 -15.65 -10.31
C ILE A 52 -4.35 -15.36 -11.49
N SER A 53 -3.09 -15.08 -11.21
CA SER A 53 -2.07 -14.85 -12.24
C SER A 53 -1.82 -16.10 -13.09
N PRO A 54 -1.38 -15.98 -14.36
CA PRO A 54 -1.10 -17.14 -15.22
C PRO A 54 -0.13 -18.16 -14.61
N ASN A 55 0.90 -17.68 -13.90
CA ASN A 55 1.85 -18.55 -13.20
C ASN A 55 1.33 -19.09 -11.85
N LYS A 56 0.10 -18.75 -11.46
CA LYS A 56 -0.59 -19.18 -10.25
C LYS A 56 0.07 -18.76 -8.94
N LYS A 57 1.08 -17.88 -8.97
CA LYS A 57 1.79 -17.42 -7.77
C LYS A 57 1.05 -16.30 -7.06
N TYR A 58 0.39 -15.43 -7.82
CA TYR A 58 -0.26 -14.23 -7.30
C TYR A 58 -1.76 -14.26 -7.57
N LYS A 59 -2.48 -13.43 -6.83
CA LYS A 59 -3.90 -13.20 -7.02
C LYS A 59 -4.17 -11.72 -6.75
N TYR A 60 -4.95 -11.09 -7.62
CA TYR A 60 -5.46 -9.76 -7.32
C TYR A 60 -6.85 -9.84 -6.72
N TYR A 61 -7.20 -8.78 -5.99
CA TYR A 61 -8.50 -8.53 -5.41
C TYR A 61 -8.91 -7.09 -5.69
N GLU A 62 -10.14 -6.91 -6.13
CA GLU A 62 -10.89 -5.66 -6.08
C GLU A 62 -11.89 -5.79 -4.93
N TYR A 63 -11.88 -4.82 -4.02
CA TYR A 63 -12.64 -4.94 -2.79
C TYR A 63 -13.02 -3.59 -2.19
N GLN A 64 -13.96 -3.63 -1.25
CA GLN A 64 -14.38 -2.49 -0.44
C GLN A 64 -14.69 -2.97 0.99
N PHE A 65 -14.92 -2.03 1.90
CA PHE A 65 -15.36 -2.36 3.25
C PHE A 65 -16.77 -1.86 3.52
N ASP A 66 -17.58 -2.71 4.12
CA ASP A 66 -18.87 -2.36 4.71
C ASP A 66 -18.68 -1.70 6.07
N LYS A 67 -18.33 -0.42 6.07
CA LYS A 67 -18.19 0.40 7.31
C LYS A 67 -19.29 1.44 7.45
N GLY A 68 -20.47 1.20 6.88
CA GLY A 68 -21.58 2.16 6.87
C GLY A 68 -21.37 3.35 5.92
N GLY A 69 -22.17 4.40 6.07
CA GLY A 69 -22.40 5.45 5.05
C GLY A 69 -21.18 6.27 4.56
N LEU A 70 -20.01 6.14 5.18
CA LEU A 70 -18.77 6.79 4.75
C LEU A 70 -17.75 5.82 4.12
N GLY A 71 -17.92 4.49 4.31
CA GLY A 71 -16.98 3.46 3.87
C GLY A 71 -17.30 2.82 2.51
N TYR A 72 -18.59 2.75 2.14
CA TYR A 72 -19.05 2.07 0.92
C TYR A 72 -18.57 2.69 -0.41
N SER A 73 -17.92 3.84 -0.39
CA SER A 73 -17.55 4.56 -1.62
C SER A 73 -16.13 4.28 -2.11
N ARG A 74 -15.27 3.67 -1.28
CA ARG A 74 -13.87 3.45 -1.65
C ARG A 74 -13.63 2.02 -2.09
N ILE A 75 -13.32 1.89 -3.38
CA ILE A 75 -12.81 0.65 -3.97
C ILE A 75 -11.29 0.65 -3.84
N PHE A 76 -10.76 -0.50 -3.47
CA PHE A 76 -9.34 -0.78 -3.37
C PHE A 76 -8.97 -1.92 -4.31
N TRP A 77 -7.73 -1.90 -4.77
CA TRP A 77 -7.14 -2.98 -5.55
C TRP A 77 -5.86 -3.42 -4.86
N SER A 78 -5.71 -4.72 -4.68
CA SER A 78 -4.47 -5.31 -4.16
C SER A 78 -4.05 -6.51 -4.96
N VAL A 79 -2.74 -6.77 -4.97
CA VAL A 79 -2.15 -7.96 -5.58
C VAL A 79 -1.13 -8.59 -4.63
N ILE A 80 -1.40 -9.83 -4.22
CA ILE A 80 -0.61 -10.53 -3.21
C ILE A 80 -0.28 -11.95 -3.64
N GLU A 81 0.72 -12.56 -3.00
CA GLU A 81 0.96 -14.00 -3.15
C GLU A 81 -0.24 -14.78 -2.60
N LYS A 82 -0.59 -15.92 -3.21
CA LYS A 82 -1.79 -16.69 -2.81
C LYS A 82 -1.82 -17.17 -1.34
N LYS A 83 -0.67 -17.20 -0.67
CA LYS A 83 -0.52 -17.62 0.74
C LYS A 83 -0.56 -16.44 1.72
N GLU A 84 -0.60 -15.21 1.21
CA GLU A 84 -0.68 -14.00 2.01
C GLU A 84 -2.15 -13.65 2.24
N ASN A 85 -2.46 -13.15 3.43
CA ASN A 85 -3.80 -12.70 3.80
C ASN A 85 -3.89 -11.18 3.93
N ASP A 86 -2.75 -10.50 4.12
CA ASP A 86 -2.67 -9.05 4.23
C ASP A 86 -2.68 -8.40 2.83
N LEU A 87 -3.84 -7.89 2.43
CA LEU A 87 -4.05 -7.12 1.20
C LEU A 87 -3.31 -5.78 1.21
N GLY A 88 -3.00 -5.23 2.39
CA GLY A 88 -2.27 -3.97 2.55
C GLY A 88 -0.85 -4.05 1.98
N LYS A 89 -0.18 -5.20 2.12
CA LYS A 89 1.12 -5.48 1.50
C LYS A 89 1.12 -5.40 -0.02
N GLY A 90 -0.03 -5.64 -0.64
CA GLY A 90 -0.21 -5.66 -2.09
C GLY A 90 -0.96 -4.47 -2.66
N LEU A 91 -1.21 -3.43 -1.86
CA LEU A 91 -2.10 -2.34 -2.24
C LEU A 91 -1.58 -1.60 -3.47
N ILE A 92 -2.44 -1.48 -4.49
CA ILE A 92 -2.18 -0.68 -5.67
C ILE A 92 -2.36 0.80 -5.31
N PRO A 93 -1.42 1.68 -5.69
CA PRO A 93 -1.55 3.11 -5.49
C PRO A 93 -2.87 3.67 -6.03
N GLN A 94 -3.42 4.65 -5.31
CA GLN A 94 -4.55 5.42 -5.80
C GLN A 94 -4.24 6.05 -7.16
N GLY A 95 -5.25 6.24 -8.00
CA GLY A 95 -5.07 6.71 -9.37
C GLY A 95 -4.93 5.57 -10.39
N TYR A 96 -4.90 4.31 -9.94
CA TYR A 96 -4.83 3.14 -10.81
C TYR A 96 -5.88 2.10 -10.40
N LYS A 97 -6.36 1.34 -11.39
CA LYS A 97 -7.17 0.13 -11.16
C LYS A 97 -6.55 -1.06 -11.89
N ILE A 98 -6.85 -2.26 -11.39
CA ILE A 98 -6.46 -3.49 -12.07
C ILE A 98 -7.48 -3.82 -13.15
N ILE A 99 -6.99 -4.08 -14.37
CA ILE A 99 -7.80 -4.58 -15.49
C ILE A 99 -7.74 -6.10 -15.57
N GLY A 100 -6.58 -6.68 -15.24
CA GLY A 100 -6.40 -8.12 -15.24
C GLY A 100 -4.94 -8.52 -15.39
N TRP A 101 -4.74 -9.73 -15.90
CA TRP A 101 -3.43 -10.30 -16.20
C TRP A 101 -3.24 -10.42 -17.70
N ASN A 102 -2.01 -10.23 -18.20
CA ASN A 102 -1.66 -10.67 -19.55
C ASN A 102 -1.04 -12.08 -19.53
N GLU A 103 -0.88 -12.68 -20.72
CA GLU A 103 -0.30 -14.03 -20.88
C GLU A 103 1.15 -14.14 -20.36
N SER A 104 1.87 -13.03 -20.34
CA SER A 104 3.25 -12.92 -19.84
C SER A 104 3.34 -12.80 -18.32
N ASN A 105 2.23 -12.96 -17.59
CA ASN A 105 2.16 -12.82 -16.13
C ASN A 105 2.52 -11.40 -15.64
N GLU A 106 2.19 -10.38 -16.43
CA GLU A 106 2.23 -8.98 -16.02
C GLU A 106 0.83 -8.57 -15.55
N LEU A 107 0.80 -7.73 -14.50
CA LEU A 107 -0.45 -7.15 -14.02
C LEU A 107 -0.77 -5.92 -14.86
N ILE A 108 -1.92 -5.93 -15.51
CA ILE A 108 -2.40 -4.81 -16.33
C ILE A 108 -3.14 -3.83 -15.42
N LEU A 109 -2.65 -2.59 -15.39
CA LEU A 109 -3.28 -1.47 -14.72
C LEU A 109 -3.75 -0.45 -15.75
N SER A 110 -4.85 0.23 -15.47
CA SER A 110 -5.21 1.46 -16.18
C SER A 110 -5.23 2.61 -15.19
N GLU A 111 -5.07 3.84 -15.69
CA GLU A 111 -5.39 5.01 -14.88
C GLU A 111 -6.86 4.98 -14.47
N TRP A 112 -7.10 5.35 -13.22
CA TRP A 112 -8.42 5.42 -12.60
C TRP A 112 -8.42 6.59 -11.64
N ASN A 113 -8.96 7.70 -12.10
CA ASN A 113 -9.06 8.90 -11.29
C ASN A 113 -10.51 9.13 -10.84
N PRO A 114 -10.91 8.73 -9.63
CA PRO A 114 -12.26 8.99 -9.14
C PRO A 114 -12.52 10.48 -8.86
N THR A 115 -11.47 11.29 -8.69
CA THR A 115 -11.55 12.75 -8.48
C THR A 115 -10.32 13.45 -9.05
N SER A 116 -10.51 14.23 -10.13
CA SER A 116 -9.49 14.97 -10.88
C SER A 116 -8.54 15.88 -10.07
N GLU A 117 -8.85 16.14 -8.80
CA GLU A 117 -8.15 17.08 -7.92
C GLU A 117 -6.99 16.46 -7.11
N LEU A 118 -6.88 15.13 -7.03
CA LEU A 118 -5.83 14.44 -6.25
C LEU A 118 -4.70 13.91 -7.15
N LYS A 119 -4.05 14.80 -7.90
CA LYS A 119 -2.87 14.51 -8.75
C LYS A 119 -1.56 14.32 -7.96
N ASN A 120 -1.61 13.75 -6.76
CA ASN A 120 -0.41 13.52 -5.93
C ASN A 120 -0.05 12.03 -5.78
N ALA A 121 -0.75 11.12 -6.46
CA ALA A 121 -0.30 9.74 -6.52
C ALA A 121 1.03 9.67 -7.26
N SER A 122 2.04 9.03 -6.67
CA SER A 122 3.32 8.80 -7.32
C SER A 122 3.08 8.07 -8.65
N GLU A 123 3.41 8.70 -9.77
CA GLU A 123 3.21 8.11 -11.10
C GLU A 123 3.92 6.75 -11.18
N LEU A 124 3.14 5.68 -11.34
CA LEU A 124 3.69 4.39 -11.69
C LEU A 124 4.17 4.47 -13.13
N LYS A 125 5.38 3.98 -13.38
CA LYS A 125 5.92 3.86 -14.74
C LYS A 125 5.62 2.49 -15.29
N ASN A 126 5.32 2.41 -16.58
CA ASN A 126 5.17 1.11 -17.25
C ASN A 126 6.45 0.27 -17.07
N GLY A 127 6.30 -1.02 -16.78
CA GLY A 127 7.39 -1.94 -16.48
C GLY A 127 7.94 -1.87 -15.05
N THR A 128 7.37 -1.02 -14.17
CA THR A 128 7.71 -1.03 -12.73
C THR A 128 7.49 -2.41 -12.13
N ILE A 129 8.36 -2.83 -11.22
CA ILE A 129 8.22 -4.08 -10.49
C ILE A 129 7.68 -3.79 -9.09
N ILE A 130 6.51 -4.30 -8.77
CA ILE A 130 5.88 -4.21 -7.44
C ILE A 130 5.75 -5.64 -6.90
N ASN A 131 6.33 -5.90 -5.73
CA ASN A 131 6.30 -7.23 -5.09
C ASN A 131 6.71 -8.39 -6.03
N GLY A 132 7.70 -8.15 -6.89
CA GLY A 132 8.20 -9.14 -7.85
C GLY A 132 7.30 -9.36 -9.07
N MET A 133 6.28 -8.53 -9.28
CA MET A 133 5.41 -8.54 -10.46
C MET A 133 5.70 -7.33 -11.32
N LYS A 134 5.79 -7.55 -12.63
CA LYS A 134 5.90 -6.46 -13.60
C LYS A 134 4.52 -5.88 -13.85
N ILE A 135 4.44 -4.55 -13.77
CA ILE A 135 3.24 -3.78 -14.03
C ILE A 135 3.24 -3.33 -15.50
N ASN A 136 2.10 -3.50 -16.15
CA ASN A 136 1.83 -3.00 -17.49
C ASN A 136 0.73 -1.94 -17.42
N ILE A 137 1.04 -0.68 -17.73
CA ILE A 137 0.07 0.41 -17.68
C ILE A 137 -0.48 0.61 -19.09
N VAL A 138 -1.81 0.51 -19.22
CA VAL A 138 -2.55 0.74 -20.46
C VAL A 138 -3.38 2.02 -20.34
N GLU A 139 -3.53 2.73 -21.46
CA GLU A 139 -4.41 3.90 -21.60
C GLU A 139 -5.90 3.51 -21.60
#